data_AF-A0A925RM07-F1
#
_entry.id   AF-A0A925RM07-F1
#
_cell.length_a   1.000
_cell.length_b   1.000
_cell.length_c   1.000
_cell.angle_alpha   90.00
_cell.angle_beta   90.00
_cell.angle_gamma   90.00
#
_symmetry.space_group_name_H-M   'P 1'
#
loop_
_entity.id
_entity.type
_entity.pdbx_description
1 polymer ?
#
loop_
_entity_poly.entity_id
_entity_poly.type
_entity_poly.pdbx_seq_one_letter_code
_entity_poly.pdbx_strand_id
1 'polypeptide(L)'
;STQAGRPGDAVPVLELVHQHQPAASIVRDKLREVYDAAGEYRLLAGVLVADADHGNDPAQRYANYKRAAELYLYHLEEPALAQQPAQRALELQPEDHAALMLNVDVLIQSGQLEDAGRTLETAISAQKKRTPELAVLQQRMGKVSAALGDRDGQLNWLKKAFDVDRKNAEVAAELAQLATEIGDYELALKPLRAITLMDNPSPVTRPMALLWEAKIEHARGNRAKAELWAKKALREDPAFADAQQFLDELGT
;
A
#
# COMPACT_ATOMS: atom_id res chain seq x y z
N SER A 1 -30.34 19.92 23.77
CA SER A 1 -29.87 18.53 23.72
C SER A 1 -30.38 17.94 22.41
N THR A 2 -29.64 18.17 21.33
CA THR A 2 -29.98 17.78 19.97
C THR A 2 -29.04 16.63 19.62
N GLN A 3 -29.59 15.42 19.48
CA GLN A 3 -28.86 14.29 18.94
C GLN A 3 -28.23 14.71 17.62
N ALA A 4 -26.91 14.57 17.50
CA ALA A 4 -26.24 14.62 16.22
C ALA A 4 -26.87 13.52 15.35
N GLY A 5 -27.68 13.92 14.36
CA GLY A 5 -28.23 13.01 13.36
C GLY A 5 -27.11 12.23 12.68
N ARG A 6 -27.40 11.03 12.21
CA ARG A 6 -26.38 10.24 11.49
C ARG A 6 -25.97 11.05 10.26
N PRO A 7 -24.68 11.11 9.90
CA PRO A 7 -24.22 11.91 8.77
C PRO A 7 -25.04 11.65 7.49
N GLY A 8 -25.43 10.40 7.24
CA GLY A 8 -26.29 10.01 6.12
C GLY A 8 -27.68 10.67 6.07
N ASP A 9 -28.24 11.12 7.20
CA ASP A 9 -29.57 11.74 7.26
C ASP A 9 -29.62 13.08 6.50
N ALA A 10 -28.46 13.72 6.30
CA ALA A 10 -28.35 14.98 5.56
C ALA A 10 -28.22 14.78 4.03
N VAL A 11 -27.90 13.56 3.54
CA VAL A 11 -27.65 13.29 2.12
C VAL A 11 -28.82 13.71 1.23
N PRO A 12 -30.07 13.26 1.46
CA PRO A 12 -31.16 13.53 0.52
C PRO A 12 -31.47 15.03 0.39
N VAL A 13 -31.34 15.78 1.49
CA VAL A 13 -31.56 17.23 1.50
C VAL A 13 -30.45 17.95 0.73
N LEU A 14 -29.19 17.57 0.97
CA LEU A 14 -28.06 18.18 0.28
C LEU A 14 -28.05 17.84 -1.22
N GLU A 15 -28.41 16.62 -1.60
CA GLU A 15 -28.56 16.20 -3.00
C GLU A 15 -29.67 17.00 -3.70
N LEU A 16 -30.82 17.18 -3.05
CA LEU A 16 -31.90 18.01 -3.59
C LEU A 16 -31.46 19.46 -3.80
N VAL A 17 -30.78 20.04 -2.81
CA VAL A 17 -30.25 21.41 -2.93
C VAL A 17 -29.20 21.48 -4.05
N HIS A 18 -28.35 20.46 -4.19
CA HIS A 18 -27.36 20.40 -5.26
C HIS A 18 -27.99 20.29 -6.64
N GLN A 19 -29.08 19.52 -6.81
CA GLN A 19 -29.84 19.44 -8.06
C GLN A 19 -30.38 20.80 -8.50
N HIS A 20 -30.87 21.61 -7.54
CA HIS A 20 -31.38 22.94 -7.83
C HIS A 20 -30.30 24.02 -7.92
N GLN A 21 -29.15 23.82 -7.26
CA GLN A 21 -28.05 24.78 -7.19
C GLN A 21 -26.70 24.08 -7.43
N PRO A 22 -26.46 23.56 -8.64
CA PRO A 22 -25.26 22.74 -8.91
C PRO A 22 -23.96 23.54 -8.76
N ALA A 23 -24.01 24.86 -8.95
CA ALA A 23 -22.87 25.75 -8.84
C ALA A 23 -22.48 26.10 -7.38
N ALA A 24 -23.34 25.86 -6.39
CA ALA A 24 -23.08 26.22 -4.99
C ALA A 24 -21.95 25.36 -4.37
N SER A 25 -20.75 25.92 -4.23
CA SER A 25 -19.58 25.20 -3.69
C SER A 25 -19.80 24.69 -2.26
N ILE A 26 -20.43 25.49 -1.41
CA ILE A 26 -20.74 25.13 -0.01
C ILE A 26 -21.54 23.82 0.07
N VAL A 27 -22.50 23.64 -0.85
CA VAL A 27 -23.34 22.43 -0.89
C VAL A 27 -22.52 21.23 -1.36
N ARG A 28 -21.65 21.41 -2.37
CA ARG A 28 -20.75 20.35 -2.83
C ARG A 28 -19.74 19.95 -1.76
N ASP A 29 -19.14 20.91 -1.08
CA ASP A 29 -18.20 20.65 0.02
C ASP A 29 -18.89 19.86 1.15
N LYS A 30 -20.13 20.25 1.51
CA LYS A 30 -20.91 19.53 2.51
C LYS A 30 -21.31 18.13 2.06
N LEU A 31 -21.64 17.94 0.78
CA LEU A 31 -21.88 16.61 0.21
C LEU A 31 -20.65 15.72 0.31
N ARG A 32 -19.46 16.24 -0.02
CA ARG A 32 -18.21 15.46 0.10
C ARG A 32 -17.96 15.01 1.54
N GLU A 33 -18.11 15.91 2.51
CA GLU A 33 -17.98 15.57 3.95
C GLU A 33 -18.96 14.49 4.38
N VAL A 34 -20.22 14.61 3.95
CA VAL A 34 -21.26 13.67 4.35
C VAL A 34 -21.07 12.31 3.67
N TYR A 35 -20.69 12.27 2.38
CA TYR A 35 -20.39 11.01 1.70
C TYR A 35 -19.21 10.29 2.33
N ASP A 36 -18.13 11.00 2.68
CA ASP A 36 -16.98 10.39 3.36
C ASP A 36 -17.39 9.80 4.71
N ALA A 37 -18.14 10.57 5.52
CA ALA A 37 -18.60 10.12 6.84
C ALA A 37 -19.62 8.97 6.77
N ALA A 38 -20.38 8.86 5.67
CA ALA A 38 -21.34 7.79 5.44
C ALA A 38 -20.72 6.55 4.76
N GLY A 39 -19.46 6.62 4.30
CA GLY A 39 -18.82 5.54 3.53
C GLY A 39 -19.34 5.42 2.10
N GLU A 40 -20.02 6.46 1.58
CA GLU A 40 -20.55 6.52 0.22
C GLU A 40 -19.45 6.89 -0.80
N TYR A 41 -18.38 6.08 -0.83
CA TYR A 41 -17.15 6.38 -1.56
C TYR A 41 -17.35 6.50 -3.06
N ARG A 42 -18.32 5.80 -3.64
CA ARG A 42 -18.64 5.92 -5.07
C ARG A 42 -19.23 7.30 -5.41
N LEU A 43 -20.14 7.80 -4.57
CA LEU A 43 -20.70 9.14 -4.75
C LEU A 43 -19.64 10.22 -4.52
N LEU A 44 -18.81 10.05 -3.48
CA LEU A 44 -17.69 10.95 -3.20
C LEU A 44 -16.70 11.03 -4.38
N ALA A 45 -16.26 9.89 -4.91
CA ALA A 45 -15.34 9.84 -6.04
C ALA A 45 -15.95 10.48 -7.30
N GLY A 46 -17.23 10.26 -7.57
CA GLY A 46 -17.95 10.89 -8.68
C GLY A 46 -17.98 12.42 -8.58
N VAL A 47 -18.29 12.96 -7.39
CA VAL A 47 -18.28 14.42 -7.17
C VAL A 47 -16.88 15.00 -7.31
N LEU A 48 -15.85 14.34 -6.76
CA LEU A 48 -14.46 14.78 -6.87
C LEU A 48 -13.99 14.85 -8.34
N VAL A 49 -14.30 13.83 -9.16
CA VAL A 49 -13.99 13.86 -10.60
C VAL A 49 -14.72 15.00 -11.29
N ALA A 50 -16.01 15.17 -11.05
CA ALA A 50 -16.79 16.25 -11.66
C ALA A 50 -16.23 17.64 -11.28
N ASP A 51 -15.85 17.85 -10.03
CA ASP A 51 -15.22 19.10 -9.57
C ASP A 51 -13.83 19.32 -10.20
N ALA A 52 -13.06 18.25 -10.40
CA ALA A 52 -11.76 18.33 -11.07
C ALA A 52 -11.89 18.62 -12.58
N ASP A 53 -12.93 18.12 -13.24
CA ASP A 53 -13.19 18.33 -14.67
C ASP A 53 -13.64 19.77 -14.96
N HIS A 54 -14.44 20.38 -14.08
CA HIS A 54 -14.98 21.73 -14.26
C HIS A 54 -14.20 22.82 -13.50
N GLY A 55 -13.25 22.43 -12.65
CA GLY A 55 -12.40 23.34 -11.90
C GLY A 55 -11.36 24.04 -12.78
N ASN A 56 -10.94 25.24 -12.37
CA ASN A 56 -9.89 25.99 -13.06
C ASN A 56 -8.55 26.01 -12.31
N ASP A 57 -8.53 25.72 -11.01
CA ASP A 57 -7.32 25.70 -10.20
C ASP A 57 -6.59 24.34 -10.34
N PRO A 58 -5.39 24.29 -10.96
CA PRO A 58 -4.65 23.04 -11.15
C PRO A 58 -4.37 22.27 -9.87
N ALA A 59 -4.15 22.96 -8.73
CA ALA A 59 -3.85 22.31 -7.46
C ALA A 59 -5.07 21.58 -6.90
N GLN A 60 -6.25 22.20 -6.97
CA GLN A 60 -7.50 21.58 -6.53
C GLN A 60 -7.90 20.42 -7.45
N ARG A 61 -7.74 20.59 -8.76
CA ARG A 61 -8.01 19.52 -9.73
C ARG A 61 -7.14 18.30 -9.47
N TYR A 62 -5.83 18.52 -9.25
CA TYR A 62 -4.90 17.45 -8.88
C TYR A 62 -5.35 16.73 -7.59
N ALA A 63 -5.66 17.49 -6.53
CA ALA A 63 -6.08 16.91 -5.25
C ALA A 63 -7.36 16.06 -5.40
N ASN A 64 -8.33 16.56 -6.17
CA ASN A 64 -9.59 15.86 -6.42
C ASN A 64 -9.41 14.60 -7.26
N TYR A 65 -8.66 14.67 -8.38
CA TYR A 65 -8.38 13.48 -9.21
C TYR A 65 -7.60 12.42 -8.43
N LYS A 66 -6.58 12.81 -7.68
CA LYS A 66 -5.80 11.89 -6.83
C LYS A 66 -6.69 11.20 -5.80
N ARG A 67 -7.50 11.97 -5.06
CA ARG A 67 -8.40 11.40 -4.05
C ARG A 67 -9.46 10.50 -4.67
N ALA A 68 -10.02 10.87 -5.83
CA ALA A 68 -10.96 10.01 -6.53
C ALA A 68 -10.33 8.67 -6.96
N ALA A 69 -9.11 8.70 -7.52
CA ALA A 69 -8.36 7.49 -7.86
C ALA A 69 -8.09 6.61 -6.64
N GLU A 70 -7.68 7.20 -5.50
CA GLU A 70 -7.48 6.46 -4.25
C GLU A 70 -8.78 5.79 -3.75
N LEU A 71 -9.92 6.47 -3.85
CA LEU A 71 -11.22 5.91 -3.47
C LEU A 71 -11.62 4.74 -4.38
N TYR A 72 -11.50 4.93 -5.69
CA TYR A 72 -11.79 3.85 -6.65
C TYR A 72 -10.86 2.65 -6.45
N LEU A 73 -9.57 2.88 -6.22
CA LEU A 73 -8.58 1.82 -6.11
C LEU A 73 -8.67 1.08 -4.77
N TYR A 74 -8.67 1.80 -3.64
CA TYR A 74 -8.47 1.20 -2.32
C TYR A 74 -9.75 0.94 -1.52
N HIS A 75 -10.82 1.70 -1.77
CA HIS A 75 -12.09 1.54 -1.05
C HIS A 75 -13.13 0.77 -1.86
N LEU A 76 -13.13 0.94 -3.18
CA LEU A 76 -14.11 0.31 -4.07
C LEU A 76 -13.55 -0.91 -4.81
N GLU A 77 -12.22 -1.08 -4.83
CA GLU A 77 -11.54 -2.14 -5.59
C GLU A 77 -11.95 -2.13 -7.08
N GLU A 78 -12.16 -0.93 -7.64
CA GLU A 78 -12.56 -0.68 -9.03
C GLU A 78 -11.42 0.02 -9.80
N PRO A 79 -10.30 -0.67 -10.09
CA PRO A 79 -9.10 -0.05 -10.68
C PRO A 79 -9.38 0.53 -12.08
N ALA A 80 -10.32 -0.04 -12.83
CA ALA A 80 -10.75 0.50 -14.13
C ALA A 80 -11.32 1.92 -14.02
N LEU A 81 -12.05 2.24 -12.94
CA LEU A 81 -12.56 3.59 -12.70
C LEU A 81 -11.48 4.54 -12.17
N ALA A 82 -10.45 4.00 -11.51
CA ALA A 82 -9.31 4.77 -11.00
C ALA A 82 -8.36 5.25 -12.11
N GLN A 83 -8.38 4.61 -13.29
CA GLN A 83 -7.39 4.86 -14.36
C GLN A 83 -7.39 6.31 -14.84
N GLN A 84 -8.56 6.83 -15.24
CA GLN A 84 -8.63 8.20 -15.77
C GLN A 84 -8.25 9.24 -14.70
N PRO A 85 -8.78 9.19 -13.46
CA PRO A 85 -8.38 10.15 -12.43
C PRO A 85 -6.89 10.04 -12.05
N ALA A 86 -6.32 8.83 -11.95
CA ALA A 86 -4.90 8.66 -11.64
C ALA A 86 -4.00 9.25 -12.74
N GLN A 87 -4.33 9.00 -14.00
CA GLN A 87 -3.62 9.56 -15.13
C GLN A 87 -3.70 11.09 -15.15
N ARG A 88 -4.89 11.67 -14.91
CA ARG A 88 -5.05 13.13 -14.84
C ARG A 88 -4.28 13.76 -13.69
N ALA A 89 -4.24 13.10 -12.52
CA ALA A 89 -3.44 13.57 -11.40
C ALA A 89 -1.95 13.60 -11.76
N LEU A 90 -1.44 12.55 -12.40
CA LEU A 90 -0.04 12.49 -12.86
C LEU A 90 0.26 13.52 -13.96
N GLU A 91 -0.65 13.75 -14.90
CA GLU A 91 -0.51 14.80 -15.93
C GLU A 91 -0.38 16.21 -15.32
N LEU A 92 -1.12 16.48 -14.25
CA LEU A 92 -1.08 17.77 -13.55
C LEU A 92 0.16 17.95 -12.68
N GLN A 93 0.71 16.87 -12.12
CA GLN A 93 1.94 16.88 -11.34
C GLN A 93 2.88 15.71 -11.74
N PRO A 94 3.59 15.82 -12.87
CA PRO A 94 4.43 14.73 -13.40
C PRO A 94 5.61 14.34 -12.48
N GLU A 95 6.07 15.29 -11.66
CA GLU A 95 7.18 15.10 -10.72
C GLU A 95 6.72 14.63 -9.33
N ASP A 96 5.41 14.54 -9.08
CA ASP A 96 4.90 14.04 -7.81
C ASP A 96 5.01 12.51 -7.75
N HIS A 97 5.89 12.06 -6.86
CA HIS A 97 6.11 10.64 -6.65
C HIS A 97 4.83 9.90 -6.25
N ALA A 98 3.95 10.53 -5.44
CA ALA A 98 2.73 9.89 -4.99
C ALA A 98 1.72 9.67 -6.13
N ALA A 99 1.56 10.64 -7.03
CA ALA A 99 0.74 10.50 -8.24
C ALA A 99 1.28 9.43 -9.19
N LEU A 100 2.61 9.38 -9.36
CA LEU A 100 3.25 8.32 -10.15
C LEU A 100 2.96 6.94 -9.55
N MET A 101 3.09 6.78 -8.23
CA MET A 101 2.85 5.50 -7.56
C MET A 101 1.38 5.08 -7.64
N LEU A 102 0.46 6.04 -7.45
CA LEU A 102 -0.97 5.77 -7.61
C LEU A 102 -1.29 5.30 -9.04
N ASN A 103 -0.76 5.98 -10.05
CA ASN A 103 -0.97 5.56 -11.44
C ASN A 103 -0.39 4.16 -11.73
N VAL A 104 0.81 3.85 -11.23
CA VAL A 104 1.40 2.51 -11.35
C VAL A 104 0.54 1.46 -10.66
N ASP A 105 0.05 1.73 -9.44
CA ASP A 105 -0.79 0.79 -8.69
C ASP A 105 -2.10 0.51 -9.41
N VAL A 106 -2.71 1.54 -10.03
CA VAL A 106 -3.88 1.37 -10.89
C VAL A 106 -3.58 0.50 -12.11
N LEU A 107 -2.45 0.73 -12.80
CA LEU A 107 -2.06 -0.07 -13.96
C LEU A 107 -1.85 -1.54 -13.59
N ILE A 108 -1.18 -1.80 -12.46
CA ILE A 108 -0.96 -3.17 -11.96
C ILE A 108 -2.30 -3.85 -11.67
N GLN A 109 -3.19 -3.21 -10.90
CA GLN A 109 -4.47 -3.79 -10.53
C GLN A 109 -5.44 -3.93 -11.72
N SER A 110 -5.27 -3.11 -12.76
CA SER A 110 -6.02 -3.22 -14.02
C SER A 110 -5.45 -4.27 -14.98
N GLY A 111 -4.36 -4.96 -14.61
CA GLY A 111 -3.68 -5.94 -15.47
C GLY A 111 -2.86 -5.33 -16.62
N GLN A 112 -2.68 -4.00 -16.64
CA GLN A 112 -1.89 -3.27 -17.63
C GLN A 112 -0.39 -3.31 -17.24
N LEU A 113 0.15 -4.52 -17.13
CA LEU A 113 1.47 -4.78 -16.56
C LEU A 113 2.62 -4.24 -17.43
N GLU A 114 2.47 -4.27 -18.75
CA GLU A 114 3.46 -3.71 -19.68
C GLU A 114 3.59 -2.19 -19.53
N ASP A 115 2.45 -1.49 -19.38
CA ASP A 115 2.41 -0.05 -19.16
C ASP A 115 3.03 0.32 -17.81
N ALA A 116 2.66 -0.40 -16.74
CA ALA A 116 3.24 -0.23 -15.42
C ALA A 116 4.77 -0.40 -15.46
N GLY A 117 5.25 -1.45 -16.14
CA GLY A 117 6.67 -1.73 -16.34
C GLY A 117 7.39 -0.57 -17.03
N ARG A 118 6.89 -0.11 -18.19
CA ARG A 118 7.52 1.01 -18.93
C ARG A 118 7.56 2.31 -18.13
N THR A 119 6.48 2.63 -17.42
CA THR A 119 6.42 3.80 -16.53
C THR A 119 7.47 3.71 -15.42
N LEU A 120 7.59 2.56 -14.77
CA LEU A 120 8.57 2.33 -13.71
C LEU A 120 10.02 2.33 -14.24
N GLU A 121 10.30 1.73 -15.39
CA GLU A 121 11.63 1.73 -15.99
C GLU A 121 12.12 3.15 -16.26
N THR A 122 11.24 3.99 -16.80
CA THR A 122 11.52 5.40 -17.08
C THR A 122 11.82 6.15 -15.78
N ALA A 123 10.97 5.99 -14.76
CA ALA A 123 11.14 6.65 -13.47
C ALA A 123 12.40 6.19 -12.72
N ILE A 124 12.69 4.88 -12.72
CA ILE A 124 13.91 4.32 -12.11
C ILE A 124 15.16 4.85 -12.82
N SER A 125 15.15 4.92 -14.15
CA SER A 125 16.29 5.40 -14.95
C SER A 125 16.59 6.88 -14.74
N ALA A 126 15.59 7.68 -14.36
CA ALA A 126 15.75 9.08 -14.03
C ALA A 126 16.42 9.31 -12.65
N GLN A 127 16.40 8.31 -11.76
CA GLN A 127 16.96 8.43 -10.40
C GLN A 127 18.48 8.35 -10.40
N LYS A 128 19.13 9.44 -9.95
CA LYS A 128 20.61 9.53 -9.85
C LYS A 128 21.17 9.14 -8.49
N LYS A 129 20.31 9.03 -7.47
CA LYS A 129 20.70 8.78 -6.07
C LYS A 129 19.90 7.61 -5.50
N ARG A 130 20.46 6.96 -4.49
CA ARG A 130 19.75 5.97 -3.68
C ARG A 130 18.87 6.72 -2.68
N THR A 131 17.57 6.80 -2.97
CA THR A 131 16.56 7.45 -2.14
C THR A 131 15.48 6.43 -1.72
N PRO A 132 14.74 6.68 -0.63
CA PRO A 132 13.58 5.85 -0.28
C PRO A 132 12.56 5.72 -1.42
N GLU A 133 12.33 6.80 -2.17
CA GLU A 133 11.46 6.80 -3.36
C GLU A 133 11.94 5.83 -4.45
N LEU A 134 13.26 5.72 -4.67
CA LEU A 134 13.81 4.72 -5.60
C LEU A 134 13.53 3.29 -5.10
N ALA A 135 13.61 3.05 -3.79
CA ALA A 135 13.28 1.73 -3.24
C ALA A 135 11.81 1.37 -3.48
N VAL A 136 10.89 2.33 -3.31
CA VAL A 136 9.45 2.15 -3.60
C VAL A 136 9.22 1.83 -5.08
N LEU A 137 9.86 2.58 -6.00
CA LEU A 137 9.80 2.30 -7.44
C LEU A 137 10.27 0.87 -7.78
N GLN A 138 11.40 0.46 -7.22
CA GLN A 138 11.95 -0.88 -7.43
C GLN A 138 11.05 -1.96 -6.84
N GLN A 139 10.42 -1.71 -5.70
CA GLN A 139 9.46 -2.64 -5.12
C GLN A 139 8.20 -2.77 -5.97
N ARG A 140 7.66 -1.68 -6.53
CA ARG A 140 6.57 -1.76 -7.51
C ARG A 140 6.95 -2.53 -8.76
N MET A 141 8.19 -2.44 -9.23
CA MET A 141 8.67 -3.28 -10.33
C MET A 141 8.72 -4.77 -9.94
N GLY A 142 9.04 -5.06 -8.68
CA GLY A 142 8.87 -6.39 -8.10
C GLY A 142 7.43 -6.88 -8.20
N LYS A 143 6.43 -6.04 -7.86
CA LYS A 143 5.00 -6.37 -8.00
C LYS A 143 4.59 -6.62 -9.45
N VAL A 144 5.08 -5.84 -10.40
CA VAL A 144 4.88 -6.09 -11.85
C VAL A 144 5.45 -7.46 -12.24
N SER A 145 6.69 -7.75 -11.84
CA SER A 145 7.35 -9.03 -12.15
C SER A 145 6.58 -10.22 -11.55
N ALA A 146 6.08 -10.07 -10.31
CA ALA A 146 5.24 -11.06 -9.65
C ALA A 146 3.95 -11.33 -10.43
N ALA A 147 3.26 -10.27 -10.87
CA ALA A 147 2.03 -10.37 -11.65
C ALA A 147 2.25 -11.01 -13.04
N LEU A 148 3.45 -10.86 -13.61
CA LEU A 148 3.87 -11.53 -14.84
C LEU A 148 4.31 -12.99 -14.63
N GLY A 149 4.38 -13.47 -13.37
CA GLY A 149 4.92 -14.78 -13.04
C GLY A 149 6.45 -14.87 -13.10
N ASP A 150 7.15 -13.75 -13.30
CA ASP A 150 8.61 -13.67 -13.29
C ASP A 150 9.14 -13.60 -11.84
N ARG A 151 9.27 -14.77 -11.23
CA ARG A 151 9.69 -14.92 -9.84
C ARG A 151 11.15 -14.52 -9.61
N ASP A 152 12.02 -14.75 -10.59
CA ASP A 152 13.42 -14.34 -10.53
C ASP A 152 13.57 -12.82 -10.64
N GLY A 153 12.81 -12.21 -11.55
CA GLY A 153 12.69 -10.75 -11.67
C GLY A 153 12.17 -10.11 -10.40
N GLN A 154 11.10 -10.65 -9.82
CA GLN A 154 10.54 -10.19 -8.54
C GLN A 154 11.61 -10.20 -7.44
N LEU A 155 12.34 -11.32 -7.29
CA LEU A 155 13.38 -11.46 -6.29
C LEU A 155 14.52 -10.45 -6.49
N ASN A 156 14.96 -10.24 -7.73
CA ASN A 156 16.02 -9.29 -8.05
C ASN A 156 15.61 -7.84 -7.73
N TRP A 157 14.36 -7.47 -8.06
CA TRP A 157 13.86 -6.13 -7.78
C TRP A 157 13.69 -5.86 -6.29
N LEU A 158 13.16 -6.82 -5.53
CA LEU A 158 13.05 -6.70 -4.06
C LEU A 158 14.43 -6.63 -3.38
N LYS A 159 15.42 -7.39 -3.87
CA LYS A 159 16.83 -7.27 -3.40
C LYS A 159 17.37 -5.85 -3.62
N LYS A 160 17.18 -5.29 -4.82
CA LYS A 160 17.61 -3.92 -5.14
C LYS A 160 16.92 -2.90 -4.23
N ALA A 161 15.59 -3.00 -4.08
CA ALA A 161 14.82 -2.12 -3.22
C ALA A 161 15.32 -2.15 -1.77
N PHE A 162 15.54 -3.35 -1.22
CA PHE A 162 16.04 -3.51 0.15
C PHE A 162 17.47 -2.99 0.33
N ASP A 163 18.33 -3.11 -0.68
CA ASP A 163 19.70 -2.55 -0.62
C ASP A 163 19.72 -1.02 -0.74
N VAL A 164 18.70 -0.41 -1.33
CA VAL A 164 18.51 1.04 -1.37
C VAL A 164 17.97 1.55 -0.03
N ASP A 165 16.92 0.93 0.51
CA ASP A 165 16.32 1.30 1.79
C ASP A 165 16.08 0.09 2.70
N ARG A 166 17.03 -0.13 3.63
CA ARG A 166 16.96 -1.21 4.63
C ARG A 166 15.99 -0.93 5.77
N LYS A 167 15.45 0.29 5.88
CA LYS A 167 14.47 0.67 6.90
C LYS A 167 13.02 0.61 6.39
N ASN A 168 12.83 0.27 5.12
CA ASN A 168 11.51 0.03 4.56
C ASN A 168 10.99 -1.36 4.98
N ALA A 169 10.06 -1.37 5.94
CA ALA A 169 9.50 -2.59 6.52
C ALA A 169 8.67 -3.41 5.50
N GLU A 170 7.95 -2.75 4.57
CA GLU A 170 7.16 -3.42 3.52
C GLU A 170 8.10 -4.19 2.57
N VAL A 171 9.15 -3.54 2.07
CA VAL A 171 10.16 -4.16 1.21
C VAL A 171 10.85 -5.33 1.90
N ALA A 172 11.23 -5.14 3.18
CA ALA A 172 11.85 -6.21 3.96
C ALA A 172 10.91 -7.41 4.14
N ALA A 173 9.64 -7.16 4.45
CA ALA A 173 8.62 -8.21 4.60
C ALA A 173 8.41 -8.99 3.29
N GLU A 174 8.22 -8.30 2.17
CA GLU A 174 8.02 -8.93 0.86
C GLU A 174 9.24 -9.75 0.44
N LEU A 175 10.46 -9.23 0.63
CA LEU A 175 11.68 -9.97 0.33
C LEU A 175 11.86 -11.19 1.24
N ALA A 176 11.59 -11.06 2.54
CA ALA A 176 11.66 -12.16 3.49
C ALA A 176 10.69 -13.28 3.11
N GLN A 177 9.44 -12.92 2.79
CA GLN A 177 8.40 -13.85 2.39
C GLN A 177 8.80 -14.59 1.12
N LEU A 178 9.13 -13.86 0.05
CA LEU A 178 9.50 -14.46 -1.24
C LEU A 178 10.72 -15.39 -1.13
N ALA A 179 11.76 -14.95 -0.40
CA ALA A 179 12.95 -15.75 -0.18
C ALA A 179 12.64 -17.04 0.60
N THR A 180 11.75 -16.97 1.60
CA THR A 180 11.30 -18.14 2.37
C THR A 180 10.55 -19.13 1.47
N GLU A 181 9.63 -18.64 0.63
CA GLU A 181 8.84 -19.47 -0.28
C GLU A 181 9.72 -20.15 -1.36
N ILE A 182 10.82 -19.53 -1.79
CA ILE A 182 11.79 -20.10 -2.73
C ILE A 182 12.77 -21.07 -2.02
N GLY A 183 12.80 -21.07 -0.69
CA GLY A 183 13.73 -21.87 0.10
C GLY A 183 15.12 -21.26 0.28
N ASP A 184 15.31 -20.00 -0.14
CA ASP A 184 16.53 -19.23 0.13
C ASP A 184 16.49 -18.65 1.55
N TYR A 185 16.62 -19.54 2.53
CA TYR A 185 16.53 -19.19 3.94
C TYR A 185 17.65 -18.26 4.41
N GLU A 186 18.83 -18.32 3.81
CA GLU A 186 19.92 -17.42 4.16
C GLU A 186 19.60 -15.98 3.78
N LEU A 187 19.02 -15.79 2.58
CA LEU A 187 18.53 -14.49 2.16
C LEU A 187 17.37 -14.02 3.03
N ALA A 188 16.39 -14.89 3.33
CA ALA A 188 15.18 -14.52 4.09
C ALA A 188 15.47 -13.96 5.49
N LEU A 189 16.50 -14.48 6.17
CA LEU A 189 16.86 -14.05 7.52
C LEU A 189 17.41 -12.60 7.56
N LYS A 190 18.02 -12.10 6.48
CA LYS A 190 18.61 -10.75 6.45
C LYS A 190 17.55 -9.62 6.58
N PRO A 191 16.47 -9.58 5.78
CA PRO A 191 15.41 -8.59 5.94
C PRO A 191 14.59 -8.78 7.23
N LEU A 192 14.37 -10.02 7.70
CA LEU A 192 13.71 -10.26 8.99
C LEU A 192 14.46 -9.59 10.15
N ARG A 193 15.78 -9.77 10.20
CA ARG A 193 16.62 -9.10 11.21
C ARG A 193 16.52 -7.59 11.10
N ALA A 194 16.45 -7.04 9.89
CA ALA A 194 16.25 -5.60 9.72
C ALA A 194 14.93 -5.14 10.34
N ILE A 195 13.82 -5.87 10.12
CA ILE A 195 12.51 -5.58 10.73
C ILE A 195 12.60 -5.56 12.26
N THR A 196 13.32 -6.51 12.88
CA THR A 196 13.46 -6.54 14.35
C THR A 196 14.12 -5.30 14.96
N LEU A 197 14.83 -4.51 14.15
CA LEU A 197 15.54 -3.29 14.57
C LEU A 197 14.77 -1.99 14.26
N MET A 198 13.63 -2.07 13.56
CA MET A 198 12.83 -0.89 13.17
C MET A 198 11.84 -0.50 14.26
N ASP A 199 11.49 0.78 14.38
CA ASP A 199 10.46 1.25 15.28
C ASP A 199 9.06 1.07 14.66
N ASN A 200 8.17 0.37 15.37
CA ASN A 200 6.79 0.07 14.94
C ASN A 200 6.68 -0.42 13.47
N PRO A 201 7.39 -1.48 13.08
CA PRO A 201 7.37 -1.96 11.70
C PRO A 201 5.99 -2.55 11.34
N SER A 202 5.58 -2.30 10.09
CA SER A 202 4.34 -2.77 9.47
C SER A 202 4.64 -3.13 8.01
N PRO A 203 4.01 -4.17 7.41
CA PRO A 203 2.94 -5.00 7.98
C PRO A 203 3.45 -6.10 8.92
N VAL A 204 4.74 -6.47 8.83
CA VAL A 204 5.34 -7.48 9.71
C VAL A 204 5.91 -6.80 10.95
N THR A 205 5.33 -7.10 12.11
CA THR A 205 5.78 -6.57 13.40
C THR A 205 7.07 -7.25 13.87
N ARG A 206 7.74 -6.68 14.88
CA ARG A 206 8.93 -7.31 15.50
C ARG A 206 8.67 -8.76 15.98
N PRO A 207 7.61 -9.06 16.76
CA PRO A 207 7.34 -10.43 17.18
C PRO A 207 7.02 -11.36 15.99
N MET A 208 6.32 -10.88 14.96
CA MET A 208 6.07 -11.67 13.74
C MET A 208 7.38 -12.00 13.02
N ALA A 209 8.29 -11.04 12.85
CA ALA A 209 9.58 -11.28 12.21
C ALA A 209 10.42 -12.32 12.98
N LEU A 210 10.43 -12.23 14.31
CA LEU A 210 11.10 -13.22 15.17
C LEU A 210 10.50 -14.63 15.04
N LEU A 211 9.17 -14.73 14.92
CA LEU A 211 8.50 -16.00 14.66
C LEU A 211 8.83 -16.55 13.27
N TRP A 212 8.94 -15.70 12.25
CA TRP A 212 9.37 -16.14 10.92
C TRP A 212 10.80 -16.66 10.96
N GLU A 213 11.72 -16.00 11.67
CA GLU A 213 13.08 -16.52 11.90
C GLU A 213 13.04 -17.88 12.62
N ALA A 214 12.17 -18.04 13.62
CA ALA A 214 12.00 -19.30 14.34
C ALA A 214 11.54 -20.44 13.40
N LYS A 215 10.54 -20.18 12.56
CA LYS A 215 10.02 -21.14 11.56
C LYS A 215 11.09 -21.51 10.52
N ILE A 216 11.87 -20.54 10.04
CA ILE A 216 13.00 -20.79 9.13
C ILE A 216 14.07 -21.66 9.81
N GLU A 217 14.47 -21.34 11.04
CA GLU A 217 15.47 -22.14 11.76
C GLU A 217 14.98 -23.56 12.05
N HIS A 218 13.68 -23.75 12.29
CA HIS A 218 13.08 -25.08 12.39
C HIS A 218 13.14 -25.86 11.07
N ALA A 219 12.78 -25.23 9.95
CA ALA A 219 12.90 -25.83 8.61
C ALA A 219 14.35 -26.21 8.26
N ARG A 220 15.34 -25.47 8.79
CA ARG A 220 16.77 -25.78 8.67
C ARG A 220 17.27 -26.88 9.62
N GLY A 221 16.39 -27.45 10.46
CA GLY A 221 16.74 -28.45 11.47
C GLY A 221 17.36 -27.89 12.75
N ASN A 222 17.47 -26.57 12.90
CA ASN A 222 18.08 -25.91 14.04
C ASN A 222 17.07 -25.68 15.17
N ARG A 223 16.55 -26.77 15.74
CA ARG A 223 15.48 -26.72 16.77
C ARG A 223 15.79 -25.79 17.95
N ALA A 224 17.01 -25.81 18.47
CA ALA A 224 17.40 -24.93 19.59
C ALA A 224 17.30 -23.43 19.23
N LYS A 225 17.60 -23.05 17.98
CA LYS A 225 17.44 -21.67 17.51
C LYS A 225 15.97 -21.33 17.26
N ALA A 226 15.20 -22.28 16.74
CA ALA A 226 13.75 -22.10 16.56
C ALA A 226 13.07 -21.75 17.89
N GLU A 227 13.34 -22.54 18.93
CA GLU A 227 12.80 -22.30 20.28
C GLU A 227 13.27 -20.96 20.86
N LEU A 228 14.57 -20.63 20.71
CA LEU A 228 15.14 -19.36 21.16
C LEU A 228 14.40 -18.14 20.56
N TRP A 229 14.16 -18.17 19.25
CA TRP A 229 13.53 -17.04 18.55
C TRP A 229 12.04 -16.93 18.84
N ALA A 230 11.32 -18.04 18.93
CA ALA A 230 9.91 -18.04 19.33
C ALA A 230 9.73 -17.52 20.77
N LYS A 231 10.58 -17.94 21.71
CA LYS A 231 10.62 -17.37 23.08
C LYS A 231 11.03 -15.89 23.10
N LYS A 232 11.78 -15.41 22.11
CA LYS A 232 12.06 -13.97 21.98
C LYS A 232 10.83 -13.22 21.47
N ALA A 233 10.07 -13.78 20.54
CA ALA A 233 8.81 -13.20 20.07
C ALA A 233 7.82 -12.99 21.24
N LEU A 234 7.65 -14.01 22.11
CA LEU A 234 6.82 -13.89 23.33
C LEU A 234 7.36 -12.91 24.38
N ARG A 235 8.65 -12.57 24.36
CA ARG A 235 9.19 -11.52 25.23
C ARG A 235 8.88 -10.12 24.72
N GLU A 236 8.81 -9.95 23.40
CA GLU A 236 8.36 -8.69 22.78
C GLU A 236 6.85 -8.51 22.94
N ASP A 237 6.08 -9.59 22.79
CA ASP A 237 4.64 -9.61 22.99
C ASP A 237 4.19 -10.92 23.66
N PRO A 238 3.97 -10.91 24.99
CA PRO A 238 3.51 -12.09 25.74
C PRO A 238 2.15 -12.64 25.30
N ALA A 239 1.34 -11.85 24.59
CA ALA A 239 0.03 -12.27 24.10
C ALA A 239 0.08 -12.80 22.64
N PHE A 240 1.27 -12.93 22.05
CA PHE A 240 1.42 -13.35 20.66
C PHE A 240 1.15 -14.85 20.46
N ALA A 241 -0.13 -15.18 20.26
CA ALA A 241 -0.65 -16.55 20.16
C ALA A 241 0.12 -17.44 19.16
N ASP A 242 0.47 -16.91 17.98
CA ASP A 242 1.17 -17.67 16.94
C ASP A 242 2.54 -18.20 17.41
N ALA A 243 3.24 -17.44 18.26
CA ALA A 243 4.53 -17.87 18.81
C ALA A 243 4.36 -18.93 19.91
N GLN A 244 3.30 -18.81 20.72
CA GLN A 244 2.97 -19.84 21.71
C GLN A 244 2.59 -21.16 21.03
N GLN A 245 1.71 -21.10 20.03
CA GLN A 245 1.29 -22.28 19.27
C GLN A 245 2.51 -22.98 18.64
N PHE A 246 3.44 -22.22 18.06
CA PHE A 246 4.63 -22.79 17.46
C PHE A 246 5.54 -23.48 18.50
N LEU A 247 5.66 -22.95 19.72
CA LEU A 247 6.39 -23.59 20.81
C LEU A 247 5.71 -24.89 21.27
N ASP A 248 4.38 -24.90 21.38
CA ASP A 248 3.60 -26.09 21.71
C ASP A 248 3.77 -27.18 20.64
N GLU A 249 3.80 -26.81 19.36
CA GLU A 249 4.08 -27.71 18.23
C GLU A 249 5.52 -28.27 18.27
N LEU A 250 6.48 -27.49 18.75
CA LEU A 250 7.81 -28.00 19.05
C LEU A 250 7.75 -28.96 20.25
N GLY A 251 6.83 -28.80 21.20
CA GLY A 251 6.76 -29.59 22.43
C GLY A 251 7.62 -29.01 23.55
N THR A 252 7.68 -27.67 23.64
CA THR A 252 8.49 -26.89 24.58
C THR A 252 7.72 -25.72 25.12
#